data_AF-A0AAE1GP20-F1
#
_entry.id   AF-A0AAE1GP20-F1
#
_cell.length_a   1.000
_cell.length_b   1.000
_cell.length_c   1.000
_cell.angle_alpha   90.00
_cell.angle_beta   90.00
_cell.angle_gamma   90.00
#
_symmetry.space_group_name_H-M   'P 1'
#
loop_
_entity.id
_entity.type
_entity.pdbx_description
1 polymer ?
#
loop_
_entity_poly.entity_id
_entity_poly.type
_entity_poly.pdbx_seq_one_letter_code
_entity_poly.pdbx_strand_id
1 'polypeptide(L)'
;MDSGRLLVLTWLLASLVFMTSYSGILTSMLTVPRITIPIDSLADLVAQSDLPWKLEAGAMMFNILADSTKPEYQETLKRMNGTFYSCWASREDLVEGKFAAICDKTSQKKVMSWDFSTTGQCHLYITSETIYFSQMSMAFRINSSYLEGTDRM
;
A
#
# COMPACT_ATOMS: atom_id res chain seq x y z
N MET A 1 -17.60 47.62 -42.73
CA MET A 1 -17.54 46.76 -41.53
C MET A 1 -16.39 47.27 -40.70
N ASP A 2 -16.69 48.05 -39.67
CA ASP A 2 -15.71 48.86 -38.95
C ASP A 2 -14.73 47.97 -38.17
N SER A 3 -13.43 48.19 -38.38
CA SER A 3 -12.32 47.44 -37.77
C SER A 3 -12.43 47.31 -36.25
N GLY A 4 -13.11 48.24 -35.58
CA GLY A 4 -13.39 48.19 -34.15
C GLY A 4 -14.29 47.03 -33.72
N ARG A 5 -15.27 46.62 -34.54
CA ARG A 5 -16.15 45.49 -34.22
C ARG A 5 -15.42 44.15 -34.30
N LEU A 6 -14.52 43.99 -35.27
CA LEU A 6 -13.70 42.78 -35.40
C LEU A 6 -12.77 42.62 -34.19
N LEU A 7 -12.13 43.71 -33.73
CA LEU A 7 -11.29 43.68 -32.53
C LEU A 7 -12.06 43.28 -31.27
N VAL A 8 -13.27 43.83 -31.09
CA VAL A 8 -14.13 43.49 -29.95
C VAL A 8 -14.57 42.02 -30.01
N LEU A 9 -14.91 41.49 -31.19
CA LEU A 9 -15.28 40.09 -31.36
C LEU A 9 -14.12 39.14 -31.05
N THR A 10 -12.91 39.44 -31.55
CA THR A 10 -11.72 38.63 -31.26
C THR A 10 -11.34 38.67 -29.79
N TRP A 11 -11.49 39.83 -29.14
CA TRP A 11 -11.25 39.97 -27.71
C TRP A 11 -12.24 39.17 -26.87
N LEU A 12 -13.53 39.26 -27.20
CA LEU A 12 -14.57 38.49 -26.52
C LEU A 12 -14.36 36.99 -26.71
N LEU A 13 -14.05 36.53 -27.93
CA LEU A 13 -13.72 35.13 -28.19
C LEU A 13 -12.50 34.66 -27.40
N ALA A 14 -11.41 35.44 -27.38
CA ALA A 14 -10.24 35.11 -26.60
C ALA A 14 -10.56 35.01 -25.11
N SER A 15 -11.27 35.99 -24.55
CA SER A 15 -11.67 36.02 -23.15
C SER A 15 -12.55 34.82 -22.77
N LEU A 16 -13.48 34.44 -23.65
CA LEU A 16 -14.34 33.27 -23.47
C LEU A 16 -13.51 32.00 -23.42
N VAL A 17 -12.59 31.82 -24.37
CA VAL A 17 -11.71 30.64 -24.44
C VAL A 17 -10.83 30.52 -23.19
N PHE A 18 -10.25 31.63 -22.71
CA PHE A 18 -9.47 31.62 -21.48
C PHE A 18 -10.31 31.23 -20.27
N MET A 19 -11.52 31.79 -20.14
CA MET A 19 -12.42 31.53 -19.02
C MET A 19 -12.88 30.07 -19.00
N THR A 20 -13.26 29.51 -20.16
CA THR A 20 -13.64 28.09 -20.28
C THR A 20 -12.47 27.15 -20.00
N SER A 21 -11.27 27.50 -20.47
CA SER A 21 -10.06 26.69 -20.25
C SER A 21 -9.66 26.66 -18.77
N TYR A 22 -9.71 27.81 -18.10
CA TYR A 22 -9.40 27.89 -16.67
C TYR A 22 -10.40 27.09 -15.83
N SER A 23 -11.70 27.23 -16.10
CA SER A 23 -12.74 26.43 -15.44
C SER A 23 -12.57 24.93 -15.70
N GLY A 24 -12.17 24.53 -16.91
CA GLY A 24 -11.89 23.13 -17.24
C GLY A 24 -10.72 22.55 -16.46
N ILE A 25 -9.60 23.26 -16.40
CA ILE A 25 -8.40 22.84 -15.65
C ILE A 25 -8.69 22.75 -14.16
N LEU A 26 -9.39 23.74 -13.60
CA LEU A 26 -9.75 23.75 -12.19
C LEU A 26 -10.66 22.56 -11.83
N THR A 27 -11.66 22.29 -12.66
CA THR A 27 -12.55 21.14 -12.47
C THR A 27 -11.76 19.84 -12.52
N SER A 28 -10.85 19.68 -13.49
CA SER A 28 -9.99 18.50 -13.57
C SER A 28 -9.14 18.31 -12.31
N MET A 29 -8.56 19.38 -11.76
CA MET A 29 -7.75 19.32 -10.54
C MET A 29 -8.58 18.97 -9.30
N LEU A 30 -9.83 19.46 -9.23
CA LEU A 30 -10.76 19.16 -8.12
C LEU A 30 -11.36 17.76 -8.21
N THR A 31 -11.49 17.19 -9.40
CA THR A 31 -12.03 15.83 -9.58
C THR A 31 -11.04 14.73 -9.23
N VAL A 32 -9.73 15.03 -9.16
CA VAL A 32 -8.74 14.04 -8.74
C VAL A 32 -8.73 13.99 -7.21
N PRO A 33 -9.22 12.89 -6.58
CA PRO A 33 -9.11 12.75 -5.15
C PRO A 33 -7.62 12.69 -4.77
N ARG A 34 -7.17 13.66 -3.94
CA ARG A 34 -5.86 13.62 -3.32
C ARG A 34 -5.88 12.56 -2.22
N ILE A 35 -5.50 11.33 -2.54
CA ILE A 35 -5.27 10.29 -1.53
C ILE A 35 -3.92 10.60 -0.86
N THR A 36 -3.95 11.21 0.32
CA THR A 36 -2.75 11.33 1.15
C THR A 36 -2.56 10.02 1.89
N ILE A 37 -1.66 9.18 1.37
CA ILE A 37 -1.29 7.91 2.00
C ILE A 37 -0.38 8.26 3.18
N PRO A 38 -0.79 8.01 4.43
CA PRO A 38 -0.06 8.52 5.60
C PRO A 38 1.24 7.74 5.84
N ILE A 39 1.29 6.46 5.44
CA ILE A 39 2.42 5.57 5.68
C ILE A 39 2.61 4.74 4.41
N ASP A 40 3.73 4.93 3.71
CA ASP A 40 4.03 4.16 2.50
C ASP A 40 5.38 3.45 2.54
N SER A 41 6.25 3.84 3.48
CA SER A 41 7.53 3.20 3.74
C SER A 41 7.69 2.72 5.18
N LEU A 42 8.67 1.84 5.39
CA LEU A 42 9.01 1.39 6.74
C LEU A 42 9.63 2.54 7.57
N ALA A 43 10.36 3.45 6.92
CA ALA A 43 10.89 4.64 7.56
C ALA A 43 9.76 5.57 8.08
N ASP A 44 8.69 5.75 7.30
CA ASP A 44 7.51 6.52 7.72
C ASP A 44 6.81 5.85 8.91
N LEU A 45 6.73 4.51 8.91
CA LEU A 45 6.17 3.74 10.02
C LEU A 45 6.96 3.94 11.32
N VAL A 46 8.30 4.02 11.24
CA VAL A 46 9.15 4.29 12.42
C VAL A 46 9.10 5.77 12.84
N ALA A 47 8.92 6.69 11.89
CA ALA A 47 8.87 8.12 12.14
C ALA A 47 7.59 8.53 12.88
N GLN A 48 6.46 7.88 12.59
CA GLN A 48 5.21 8.13 13.31
C GLN A 48 5.17 7.46 14.70
N SER A 49 4.34 8.01 15.59
CA SER A 49 4.07 7.47 16.93
C SER A 49 2.63 7.01 17.16
N ASP A 50 1.73 7.31 16.22
CA ASP A 50 0.29 7.22 16.48
C ASP A 50 -0.27 5.81 16.27
N LEU A 51 0.28 5.07 15.31
CA LEU A 51 -0.17 3.72 14.97
C LEU A 51 0.85 2.69 15.47
N PRO A 52 0.51 1.87 16.48
CA PRO A 52 1.40 0.79 16.90
C PRO A 52 1.48 -0.26 15.78
N TRP A 53 2.66 -0.82 15.54
CA TRP A 53 2.82 -1.93 14.62
C TRP A 53 3.26 -3.20 15.32
N LYS A 54 2.88 -4.32 14.72
CA LYS A 54 3.24 -5.66 15.19
C LYS A 54 3.75 -6.49 14.02
N LEU A 55 4.49 -7.54 14.35
CA LEU A 55 5.04 -8.47 13.36
C LEU A 55 4.54 -9.90 13.62
N GLU A 56 4.38 -10.68 12.54
CA GLU A 56 3.93 -12.06 12.62
C GLU A 56 4.98 -12.97 13.28
N ALA A 57 4.58 -13.68 14.33
CA ALA A 57 5.47 -14.53 15.09
C ALA A 57 5.99 -15.71 14.24
N GLY A 58 7.31 -15.93 14.24
CA GLY A 58 7.93 -17.00 13.46
C GLY A 58 7.99 -16.76 11.96
N ALA A 59 7.61 -15.57 11.49
CA ALA A 59 7.73 -15.21 10.08
C ALA A 59 9.20 -15.06 9.67
N MET A 60 9.52 -15.44 8.43
CA MET A 60 10.83 -15.23 7.81
C MET A 60 11.25 -13.75 7.89
N MET A 61 10.27 -12.84 7.81
CA MET A 61 10.49 -11.40 7.90
C MET A 61 11.20 -10.96 9.19
N PHE A 62 10.93 -11.63 10.32
CA PHE A 62 11.61 -11.31 11.59
C PHE A 62 13.12 -11.53 11.48
N ASN A 63 13.53 -12.66 10.90
CA ASN A 63 14.94 -13.00 10.74
C ASN A 63 15.63 -12.05 9.74
N ILE A 64 14.94 -11.69 8.65
CA ILE A 64 15.48 -10.76 7.64
C ILE A 64 15.70 -9.37 8.25
N LEU A 65 14.72 -8.85 9.01
CA LEU A 65 14.85 -7.56 9.67
C LEU A 65 15.97 -7.58 10.72
N ALA A 66 16.12 -8.69 11.45
CA ALA A 66 17.16 -8.84 12.46
C ALA A 66 18.58 -8.95 11.86
N ASP A 67 18.72 -9.64 10.72
CA ASP A 67 20.00 -9.82 10.03
C ASP A 67 20.42 -8.58 9.22
N SER A 68 19.47 -7.71 8.89
CA SER A 68 19.74 -6.55 8.06
C SER A 68 20.65 -5.50 8.73
N THR A 69 21.55 -4.90 7.94
CA THR A 69 22.45 -3.82 8.39
C THR A 69 21.80 -2.43 8.33
N LYS A 70 20.57 -2.31 7.81
CA LYS A 70 19.90 -1.01 7.66
C LYS A 70 19.37 -0.55 9.03
N PRO A 71 19.64 0.71 9.44
CA PRO A 71 19.21 1.21 10.75
C PRO A 71 17.68 1.23 10.89
N GLU A 72 16.95 1.59 9.83
CA GLU A 72 15.48 1.63 9.79
C GLU A 72 14.84 0.29 10.17
N TYR A 73 15.42 -0.82 9.72
CA TYR A 73 14.87 -2.16 9.92
C TYR A 73 15.09 -2.63 11.36
N GLN A 74 16.24 -2.29 11.94
CA GLN A 74 16.54 -2.55 13.34
C GLN A 74 15.67 -1.71 14.27
N GLU A 75 15.46 -0.44 13.96
CA GLU A 75 14.58 0.44 14.74
C GLU A 75 13.12 -0.02 14.70
N THR A 76 12.66 -0.55 13.55
CA THR A 76 11.34 -1.17 13.41
C THR A 76 11.16 -2.33 14.40
N LEU A 77 12.16 -3.20 14.54
CA LEU A 77 12.11 -4.32 15.49
C LEU A 77 12.21 -3.87 16.95
N LYS A 78 12.97 -2.82 17.25
CA LYS A 78 13.09 -2.30 18.62
C LYS A 78 11.81 -1.64 19.11
N ARG A 79 11.09 -0.93 18.23
CA ARG A 79 9.89 -0.15 18.58
C ARG A 79 8.57 -0.91 18.35
N MET A 80 8.61 -2.15 17.88
CA MET A 80 7.39 -2.95 17.65
C MET A 80 6.62 -3.20 18.96
N ASN A 81 5.29 -3.21 18.88
CA ASN A 81 4.41 -3.46 20.02
C ASN A 81 4.09 -4.96 20.20
N GLY A 82 5.15 -5.78 20.15
CA GLY A 82 5.07 -7.23 20.23
C GLY A 82 4.74 -7.95 18.91
N THR A 83 4.47 -9.25 19.02
CA THR A 83 4.17 -10.14 17.89
C THR A 83 2.74 -10.67 17.97
N PHE A 84 2.17 -11.06 16.83
CA PHE A 84 0.87 -11.73 16.75
C PHE A 84 0.99 -13.08 16.03
N TYR A 85 -0.02 -13.94 16.17
CA TYR A 85 0.02 -15.30 15.64
C TYR A 85 0.03 -15.35 14.10
N SER A 86 -0.95 -14.73 13.45
CA SER A 86 -0.97 -14.61 11.98
C SER A 86 -1.82 -13.43 11.52
N CYS A 87 -1.50 -12.90 10.34
CA CYS A 87 -2.21 -11.75 9.76
C CYS A 87 -3.70 -12.08 9.54
N TRP A 88 -3.95 -13.33 9.17
CA TRP A 88 -5.28 -13.86 8.94
C TRP A 88 -6.10 -13.99 10.23
N ALA A 89 -5.47 -14.43 11.33
CA ALA A 89 -6.15 -14.55 12.62
C ALA A 89 -6.57 -13.18 13.16
N SER A 90 -5.71 -12.16 12.99
CA SER A 90 -5.95 -10.80 13.48
C SER A 90 -6.62 -9.86 12.46
N ARG A 91 -7.25 -10.40 11.41
CA ARG A 91 -7.88 -9.60 10.34
C ARG A 91 -8.88 -8.55 10.84
N GLU A 92 -9.66 -8.89 11.88
CA GLU A 92 -10.68 -8.00 12.44
C GLU A 92 -10.03 -6.80 13.13
N ASP A 93 -8.97 -7.04 13.92
CA ASP A 93 -8.19 -5.97 14.56
C ASP A 93 -7.52 -5.03 13.53
N LEU A 94 -7.15 -5.56 12.35
CA LEU A 94 -6.57 -4.76 11.26
C LEU A 94 -7.62 -3.86 10.61
N VAL A 95 -8.82 -4.39 10.36
CA VAL A 95 -9.93 -3.58 9.80
C VAL A 95 -10.39 -2.52 10.80
N GLU A 96 -10.36 -2.84 12.10
CA GLU A 96 -10.64 -1.86 13.17
C GLU A 96 -9.52 -0.82 13.37
N GLY A 97 -8.37 -0.97 12.70
CA GLY A 97 -7.27 0.00 12.76
C GLY A 97 -6.52 0.01 14.09
N LYS A 98 -6.57 -1.08 14.88
CA LYS A 98 -5.90 -1.15 16.20
C LYS A 98 -4.38 -1.14 16.09
N PHE A 99 -3.82 -1.70 15.01
CA PHE A 99 -2.38 -1.75 14.75
C PHE A 99 -2.08 -1.97 13.27
N ALA A 100 -0.89 -1.56 12.82
CA ALA A 100 -0.34 -1.97 11.53
C ALA A 100 0.34 -3.34 11.64
N ALA A 101 0.13 -4.22 10.66
CA ALA A 101 0.75 -5.55 10.66
C ALA A 101 1.78 -5.71 9.54
N ILE A 102 2.98 -6.15 9.93
CA ILE A 102 4.05 -6.52 9.01
C ILE A 102 3.97 -8.03 8.77
N CYS A 103 3.55 -8.42 7.56
CA CYS A 103 3.31 -9.82 7.17
C CYS A 103 3.65 -10.05 5.69
N ASP A 104 3.56 -11.29 5.21
CA ASP A 104 3.71 -11.59 3.79
C ASP A 104 2.63 -10.93 2.92
N LYS A 105 3.03 -10.47 1.73
CA LYS A 105 2.15 -9.80 0.76
C LYS A 105 0.92 -10.64 0.39
N THR A 106 1.07 -11.96 0.34
CA THR A 106 -0.04 -12.89 0.05
C THR A 106 -1.07 -12.89 1.18
N SER A 107 -0.62 -12.91 2.44
CA SER A 107 -1.50 -12.84 3.61
C SER A 107 -2.24 -11.51 3.66
N GLN A 108 -1.54 -10.40 3.39
CA GLN A 108 -2.16 -9.07 3.33
C GLN A 108 -3.26 -8.99 2.25
N LYS A 109 -2.97 -9.45 1.02
CA LYS A 109 -3.96 -9.50 -0.07
C LYS A 109 -5.15 -10.38 0.27
N LYS A 110 -4.92 -11.49 0.97
CA LYS A 110 -5.99 -12.39 1.44
C LYS A 110 -6.93 -11.66 2.39
N VAL A 111 -6.39 -10.91 3.35
CA VAL A 111 -7.18 -10.12 4.30
C VAL A 111 -7.97 -9.01 3.58
N MET A 112 -7.33 -8.26 2.67
CA MET A 112 -8.02 -7.25 1.86
C MET A 112 -9.15 -7.86 1.01
N SER A 113 -8.89 -9.00 0.37
CA SER A 113 -9.90 -9.69 -0.44
C SER A 113 -11.08 -10.15 0.39
N TRP A 114 -10.84 -10.56 1.64
CA TRP A 114 -11.89 -10.95 2.57
C TRP A 114 -12.72 -9.73 3.02
N ASP A 115 -12.07 -8.62 3.38
CA ASP A 115 -12.74 -7.36 3.75
C ASP A 115 -13.65 -6.88 2.62
N PHE A 116 -13.12 -6.80 1.39
CA PHE A 116 -13.87 -6.41 0.21
C PHE A 116 -15.02 -7.37 -0.11
N SER A 117 -14.79 -8.68 0.00
CA SER A 117 -15.84 -9.67 -0.25
C SER A 117 -16.96 -9.63 0.78
N THR A 118 -16.70 -9.15 2.00
CA THR A 118 -17.67 -9.14 3.11
C THR A 118 -18.43 -7.82 3.18
N THR A 119 -17.73 -6.70 3.05
CA THR A 119 -18.30 -5.36 3.21
C THR A 119 -18.66 -4.69 1.87
N GLY A 120 -18.08 -5.16 0.76
CA GLY A 120 -18.15 -4.50 -0.53
C GLY A 120 -17.29 -3.23 -0.63
N GLN A 121 -16.50 -2.92 0.40
CA GLN A 121 -15.61 -1.75 0.47
C GLN A 121 -14.19 -2.20 0.85
N CYS A 122 -13.20 -1.35 0.60
CA CYS A 122 -11.80 -1.64 0.91
C CYS A 122 -11.33 -0.69 2.01
N HIS A 123 -11.25 -1.18 3.25
CA HIS A 123 -10.81 -0.38 4.40
C HIS A 123 -9.30 -0.46 4.65
N LEU A 124 -8.66 -1.44 4.02
CA LEU A 124 -7.25 -1.72 4.21
C LEU A 124 -6.41 -1.17 3.06
N TYR A 125 -5.19 -0.75 3.39
CA TYR A 125 -4.19 -0.31 2.44
C TYR A 125 -2.89 -1.09 2.65
N ILE A 126 -2.29 -1.54 1.55
CA ILE A 126 -0.96 -2.18 1.54
C ILE A 126 0.05 -1.15 1.05
N THR A 127 1.12 -0.95 1.80
CA THR A 127 2.22 -0.05 1.44
C THR A 127 2.83 -0.41 0.08
N SER A 128 3.21 0.60 -0.70
CA SER A 128 3.81 0.40 -2.01
C SER A 128 5.22 -0.19 -1.91
N GLU A 129 5.97 0.17 -0.84
CA GLU A 129 7.30 -0.38 -0.57
C GLU A 129 7.20 -1.88 -0.25
N THR A 130 7.93 -2.69 -1.03
CA THR A 130 8.08 -4.12 -0.77
C THR A 130 9.42 -4.36 -0.08
N ILE A 131 9.38 -4.63 1.22
CA ILE A 131 10.58 -4.90 2.05
C ILE A 131 11.32 -6.15 1.55
N TYR A 132 10.57 -7.21 1.27
CA TYR A 132 11.10 -8.48 0.78
C TYR A 132 10.06 -9.21 -0.07
N PHE A 133 10.50 -9.85 -1.14
CA PHE A 133 9.67 -10.73 -1.96
C PHE A 133 10.11 -12.17 -1.74
N SER A 134 9.25 -12.96 -1.08
CA SER A 134 9.48 -14.39 -0.90
C SER A 134 8.82 -15.18 -2.02
N GLN A 135 9.57 -16.11 -2.62
CA GLN A 135 9.01 -17.10 -3.55
C GLN A 135 8.49 -18.29 -2.76
N MET A 136 7.25 -18.70 -3.05
CA MET A 136 6.67 -19.90 -2.45
C MET A 136 7.21 -21.14 -3.16
N SER A 137 7.75 -22.09 -2.39
CA SER A 137 8.19 -23.39 -2.87
C SER A 137 7.61 -24.49 -1.98
N MET A 138 7.55 -25.72 -2.52
CA MET A 138 7.10 -26.88 -1.77
C MET A 138 8.28 -27.52 -1.05
N ALA A 139 8.18 -27.66 0.27
CA ALA A 139 9.18 -28.36 1.07
C ALA A 139 8.79 -29.84 1.21
N PHE A 140 9.67 -30.74 0.78
CA PHE A 140 9.53 -32.17 0.99
C PHE A 140 10.49 -32.66 2.07
N ARG A 141 10.14 -33.77 2.73
CA ARG A 141 11.08 -34.46 3.63
C ARG A 141 12.30 -34.91 2.84
N ILE A 142 13.49 -34.75 3.43
CA ILE A 142 14.74 -35.29 2.87
C ILE A 142 14.54 -36.80 2.61
N ASN A 143 14.88 -37.25 1.40
CA ASN A 143 14.68 -38.62 0.88
C ASN A 143 13.21 -39.07 0.70
N SER A 144 12.29 -38.14 0.44
CA SER A 144 10.93 -38.51 0.04
C SER A 144 10.88 -39.00 -1.41
N SER A 145 10.10 -40.05 -1.66
CA SER A 145 9.82 -40.59 -3.00
C SER A 145 9.11 -39.60 -3.93
N TYR A 146 8.59 -38.49 -3.39
CA TYR A 146 7.88 -37.47 -4.17
C TYR A 146 8.82 -36.45 -4.85
N LEU A 147 10.11 -36.43 -4.51
CA LEU A 147 11.08 -35.50 -5.11
C LEU A 147 11.31 -35.76 -6.61
N GLU A 148 11.24 -37.02 -7.05
CA GLU A 148 11.49 -37.42 -8.44
C GLU A 148 10.38 -36.97 -9.42
N GLY A 149 9.16 -36.75 -8.91
CA GLY A 149 8.00 -36.38 -9.73
C GLY A 149 7.84 -34.87 -9.96
N THR A 150 8.35 -34.04 -9.04
CA THR A 150 8.07 -32.60 -9.01
C THR A 150 9.11 -31.75 -9.77
N ASP A 151 10.29 -32.30 -10.06
CA ASP A 151 11.39 -31.63 -10.82
C ASP A 151 11.14 -31.59 -12.35
N ARG A 152 10.00 -32.14 -12.82
CA ARG A 152 9.62 -32.23 -14.24
C ARG A 152 8.51 -31.25 -14.67
N MET A 153 8.08 -30.35 -13.80
CA MET A 153 7.11 -29.28 -14.10
C MET A 153 7.80 -27.92 -14.09
#